data_AF-A0A257TE84-F1
#
_entry.id   AF-A0A257TE84-F1
#
_cell.length_a   1.000
_cell.length_b   1.000
_cell.length_c   1.000
_cell.angle_alpha   90.00
_cell.angle_beta   90.00
_cell.angle_gamma   90.00
#
_symmetry.space_group_name_H-M   'P 1'
#
loop_
_entity.id
_entity.type
_entity.pdbx_description
1 polymer ?
#
loop_
_entity_poly.entity_id
_entity_poly.type
_entity_poly.pdbx_seq_one_letter_code
_entity_poly.pdbx_strand_id
1 'polypeptide(L)'
;MKCQRCDKSATFHITELTGGKPQELHLCEEHARQYLTESDDQPAGNLAGALAQQLVGGTAEELAKLDQQACPICGITFFEF
;
A
#
# COMPACT_ATOMS: atom_id res chain seq x y z
N MET A 1 5.25 -13.40 9.87
CA MET A 1 3.99 -14.11 9.55
C MET A 1 4.05 -14.57 8.10
N LYS A 2 3.53 -15.74 7.75
CA LYS A 2 3.48 -16.23 6.36
C LYS A 2 2.29 -15.61 5.64
N CYS A 3 2.40 -15.34 4.34
CA CYS A 3 1.26 -14.97 3.51
C CYS A 3 0.19 -16.07 3.57
N GLN A 4 -1.07 -15.70 3.72
CA GLN A 4 -2.17 -16.66 3.75
C GLN A 4 -2.45 -17.31 2.38
N ARG A 5 -1.96 -16.74 1.27
CA ARG A 5 -2.20 -17.21 -0.10
C ARG A 5 -0.98 -17.89 -0.75
N CYS A 6 0.22 -17.80 -0.17
CA CYS A 6 1.43 -18.42 -0.72
C CYS A 6 2.53 -18.62 0.34
N ASP A 7 3.70 -19.13 -0.08
CA ASP A 7 4.82 -19.40 0.83
C ASP A 7 5.70 -18.19 1.17
N LYS A 8 5.43 -17.01 0.59
CA LYS A 8 6.19 -15.78 0.86
C LYS A 8 5.90 -15.23 2.26
N SER A 9 6.81 -14.41 2.79
CA SER A 9 6.54 -13.65 4.01
C SER A 9 5.38 -12.68 3.79
N ALA A 10 4.49 -12.56 4.77
CA ALA A 10 3.52 -11.48 4.79
C ALA A 10 4.23 -10.16 5.09
N THR A 11 3.89 -9.14 4.32
CA THR A 11 4.38 -7.77 4.47
C THR A 11 3.25 -6.79 4.79
N PHE A 12 2.00 -7.23 4.65
CA PHE A 12 0.79 -6.47 4.96
C PHE A 12 -0.05 -7.18 6.02
N HIS A 13 -0.59 -6.39 6.94
CA HIS A 13 -1.63 -6.79 7.88
C HIS A 13 -2.87 -5.94 7.60
N ILE A 14 -3.99 -6.58 7.28
CA ILE A 14 -5.25 -5.92 6.90
C ILE A 14 -6.33 -6.40 7.87
N THR A 15 -7.09 -5.46 8.44
CA THR A 15 -8.22 -5.76 9.33
C THR A 15 -9.50 -5.19 8.71
N GLU A 16 -10.49 -6.05 8.49
CA GLU A 16 -11.77 -5.65 7.90
C GLU A 16 -12.95 -6.04 8.80
N LEU A 17 -14.04 -5.29 8.71
CA LEU A 17 -15.25 -5.54 9.48
C LEU A 17 -16.30 -6.23 8.61
N THR A 18 -16.34 -7.56 8.67
CA THR A 18 -17.35 -8.36 7.98
C THR A 18 -18.49 -8.68 8.96
N GLY A 19 -19.68 -8.14 8.71
CA GLY A 19 -20.83 -8.33 9.60
C GLY A 19 -20.59 -7.81 11.03
N GLY A 20 -19.82 -6.73 11.17
CA GLY A 20 -19.47 -6.12 12.45
C GLY A 20 -18.42 -6.87 13.26
N LYS A 21 -17.81 -7.92 12.71
CA LYS A 21 -16.71 -8.65 13.35
C LYS A 21 -15.39 -8.37 12.63
N PRO A 22 -14.29 -8.14 13.37
CA PRO A 22 -12.97 -7.97 12.77
C PRO A 22 -12.49 -9.30 12.17
N GLN A 23 -11.98 -9.23 10.95
CA GLN A 23 -11.30 -10.30 10.25
C GLN A 23 -9.89 -9.81 9.88
N GLU A 24 -8.88 -10.60 10.22
CA GLU A 24 -7.47 -10.26 10.00
C GLU A 24 -6.88 -11.08 8.84
N LEU A 25 -6.21 -10.37 7.93
CA LEU A 25 -5.54 -10.95 6.76
C LEU A 25 -4.06 -10.57 6.79
N HIS A 26 -3.22 -11.56 6.50
CA HIS A 26 -1.77 -11.40 6.41
C HIS A 26 -1.33 -11.80 5.00
N LEU A 27 -0.95 -10.81 4.19
CA LEU A 27 -0.69 -10.99 2.77
C LEU A 27 0.72 -10.51 2.41
N CYS A 28 1.35 -11.15 1.42
CA CYS A 28 2.50 -10.57 0.75
C CYS A 28 2.04 -9.45 -0.18
N GLU A 29 2.96 -8.57 -0.59
CA GLU A 29 2.69 -7.40 -1.44
C GLU A 29 1.80 -7.70 -2.65
N GLU A 30 2.14 -8.73 -3.43
CA GLU A 30 1.38 -9.15 -4.62
C GLU A 30 -0.10 -9.46 -4.31
N HIS A 31 -0.34 -10.27 -3.28
CA HIS A 31 -1.69 -10.67 -2.89
C HIS A 31 -2.45 -9.56 -2.18
N ALA A 32 -1.76 -8.66 -1.46
CA ALA A 32 -2.37 -7.48 -0.87
C ALA A 32 -2.88 -6.52 -1.95
N ARG A 33 -2.09 -6.29 -3.01
CA ARG A 33 -2.50 -5.44 -4.14
C ARG A 33 -3.72 -6.00 -4.86
N GLN A 34 -3.72 -7.30 -5.15
CA GLN A 34 -4.89 -7.97 -5.76
C GLN A 34 -6.11 -7.81 -4.85
N TYR A 35 -5.98 -8.12 -3.57
CA TYR A 35 -7.07 -8.01 -2.60
C TYR A 35 -7.67 -6.60 -2.54
N LEU A 36 -6.84 -5.57 -2.38
CA LEU A 36 -7.30 -4.19 -2.27
C LEU A 36 -7.92 -3.66 -3.57
N THR A 37 -7.53 -4.19 -4.73
CA THR A 37 -8.10 -3.80 -6.03
C THR A 37 -9.42 -4.54 -6.32
N GLU A 38 -9.55 -5.79 -5.87
CA GLU A 38 -10.81 -6.56 -5.94
C GLU A 38 -11.89 -5.97 -5.01
N SER A 39 -11.49 -5.39 -3.87
CA SER A 39 -12.40 -4.76 -2.91
C SER A 39 -13.01 -3.43 -3.39
N ASP A 40 -12.44 -2.78 -4.42
CA ASP A 40 -12.91 -1.48 -4.95
C ASP A 40 -14.25 -1.60 -5.73
N ASP A 41 -14.68 -2.82 -6.07
CA ASP A 41 -16.02 -3.10 -6.64
C ASP A 41 -17.13 -3.16 -5.57
N GLN A 42 -16.80 -2.96 -4.29
CA GLN A 42 -17.75 -2.75 -3.21
C GLN A 42 -17.69 -1.29 -2.75
N PRO A 43 -18.83 -0.62 -2.51
CA PRO A 43 -18.88 0.82 -2.17
C PRO A 43 -18.33 1.14 -0.76
N ALA A 44 -17.63 0.20 -0.13
CA ALA A 44 -17.04 0.34 1.19
C ALA A 44 -15.61 0.90 1.11
N GLY A 45 -15.53 2.19 0.80
CA GLY A 45 -14.50 3.05 1.37
C GLY A 45 -13.26 3.30 0.51
N ASN A 46 -13.21 4.55 0.01
CA ASN A 46 -12.06 5.34 -0.47
C ASN A 46 -10.67 5.12 0.16
N LEU A 47 -10.54 4.33 1.22
CA LEU A 47 -9.26 4.06 1.91
C LEU A 47 -8.44 3.00 1.17
N ALA A 48 -9.05 1.95 0.63
CA ALA A 48 -8.33 0.90 -0.10
C ALA A 48 -7.80 1.43 -1.45
N GLY A 49 -8.62 2.18 -2.19
CA GLY A 49 -8.22 2.89 -3.41
C GLY A 49 -7.14 3.95 -3.17
N ALA A 50 -7.24 4.74 -2.10
CA ALA A 50 -6.20 5.70 -1.73
C ALA A 50 -4.88 5.02 -1.31
N LEU A 51 -4.94 3.89 -0.59
CA LEU A 51 -3.75 3.08 -0.30
C LEU A 51 -3.16 2.49 -1.58
N ALA A 52 -3.99 2.00 -2.50
CA ALA A 52 -3.54 1.47 -3.78
C ALA A 52 -2.86 2.55 -4.63
N GLN A 53 -3.37 3.78 -4.64
CA GLN A 53 -2.74 4.94 -5.30
C GLN A 53 -1.43 5.37 -4.63
N GLN A 54 -1.25 5.11 -3.34
CA GLN A 54 0.01 5.39 -2.66
C GLN A 54 1.03 4.25 -2.80
N LEU A 55 0.56 3.00 -2.98
CA LEU A 55 1.38 1.80 -3.20
C LEU A 55 1.82 1.66 -4.66
N VAL A 56 0.96 2.06 -5.60
CA VAL A 56 1.32 2.30 -7.00
C VAL A 56 1.91 3.70 -7.00
N GLY A 57 3.20 3.81 -6.65
CA GLY A 57 3.89 5.09 -6.43
C GLY A 57 3.36 6.22 -7.29
N GLY A 58 3.10 7.36 -6.64
CA GLY A 58 2.34 8.50 -7.18
C GLY A 58 2.69 8.85 -8.62
N THR A 59 1.80 9.60 -9.27
CA THR A 59 1.96 9.98 -10.68
C THR A 59 3.40 10.43 -10.99
N ALA A 60 3.91 10.16 -12.20
CA ALA A 60 5.29 10.47 -12.55
C ALA A 60 5.66 11.94 -12.24
N GLU A 61 4.71 12.86 -12.34
CA GLU A 61 4.90 14.26 -11.93
C GLU A 61 5.07 14.47 -10.42
N GLU A 62 4.42 13.65 -9.59
CA GLU A 62 4.50 13.72 -8.13
C GLU A 62 5.82 13.13 -7.62
N LEU A 63 6.26 12.02 -8.23
CA LEU A 63 7.60 11.47 -8.02
C LEU A 63 8.70 12.48 -8.43
N ALA A 64 8.54 13.13 -9.59
CA ALA A 64 9.50 14.14 -10.05
C ALA A 64 9.58 15.37 -9.13
N LYS A 65 8.52 15.71 -8.39
CA LYS A 65 8.56 16.77 -7.38
C LYS A 65 9.28 16.33 -6.11
N LEU A 66 9.05 15.09 -5.67
CA LEU A 66 9.74 14.48 -4.53
C LEU A 66 11.25 14.38 -4.77
N ASP A 67 11.66 14.02 -5.98
CA ASP A 67 13.08 13.94 -6.38
C ASP A 67 13.82 15.28 -6.29
N GLN A 68 13.10 16.42 -6.30
CA GLN A 68 13.69 17.76 -6.17
C GLN A 68 13.75 18.24 -4.71
N GLN A 69 13.15 17.52 -3.77
CA GLN A 69 13.17 17.91 -2.35
C GLN A 69 14.46 17.43 -1.68
N ALA A 70 15.22 18.38 -1.15
CA ALA A 70 16.42 18.09 -0.36
C ALA A 70 16.07 17.88 1.12
N CYS A 71 16.67 16.87 1.75
CA CYS A 71 16.54 16.62 3.18
C CYS A 71 17.13 17.79 3.98
N PRO A 72 16.41 18.42 4.93
CA PRO A 72 16.92 19.54 5.70
C PRO A 72 18.04 19.17 6.68
N ILE A 73 18.28 17.86 6.90
CA ILE A 73 19.32 17.37 7.82
C ILE A 73 20.63 17.10 7.11
N CYS A 74 20.61 16.41 5.96
CA CYS A 74 21.82 15.99 5.25
C CYS A 74 22.01 16.67 3.88
N GLY A 75 21.01 17.39 3.37
CA GLY A 75 21.11 18.21 2.16
C GLY A 75 21.01 17.47 0.83
N ILE A 76 20.95 16.13 0.83
CA ILE A 76 20.77 15.34 -0.40
C ILE A 76 19.28 15.22 -0.77
N THR A 77 19.01 15.05 -2.07
CA THR A 77 17.70 14.74 -2.61
C THR A 77 17.42 13.23 -2.60
N PHE A 78 16.16 12.82 -2.81
CA PHE A 78 15.82 11.40 -2.96
C PHE A 78 16.55 10.74 -4.15
N PHE A 79 16.77 11.49 -5.23
CA PHE A 79 17.53 11.02 -6.39
C PHE A 79 18.99 10.67 -6.07
N GLU A 80 19.56 11.28 -5.03
CA GLU A 80 20.95 11.13 -4.62
C GLU A 80 21.16 10.09 -3.50
N PHE A 81 20.09 9.49 -2.96
CA PHE A 81 20.13 8.46 -1.90
C PHE A 81 20.38 7.06 -2.46
#